data_AF-A0A0G4K2U2-F1
#
_entry.id   AF-A0A0G4K2U2-F1
#
_cell.length_a   1.000
_cell.length_b   1.000
_cell.length_c   1.000
_cell.angle_alpha   90.00
_cell.angle_beta   90.00
_cell.angle_gamma   90.00
#
_symmetry.space_group_name_H-M   'P 1'
#
loop_
_entity.id
_entity.type
_entity.pdbx_description
1 polymer ?
#
loop_
_entity_poly.entity_id
_entity_poly.type
_entity_poly.pdbx_seq_one_letter_code
_entity_poly.pdbx_strand_id
1 'polypeptide(L)'
;MAEWRFDDEQPVRITSRTICNDGEAAHAMSLAGMGIVLKSFLDVADDLASGDLIQVLPQHAVSAAPLNVVYPHGHQVTPRLRAFIDYLAERLAPAKPSPGSAAGS
;
A
#
# COMPACT_ATOMS: atom_id res chain seq x y z
N MET A 1 -20.37 1.56 4.02
CA MET A 1 -20.13 1.44 2.57
C MET A 1 -18.66 1.74 2.35
N ALA A 2 -17.94 0.91 1.59
CA ALA A 2 -16.54 1.16 1.26
C ALA A 2 -16.46 1.85 -0.11
N GLU A 3 -15.60 2.84 -0.23
CA GLU A 3 -15.31 3.55 -1.49
C GLU A 3 -13.85 3.28 -1.84
N TRP A 4 -13.60 2.74 -3.03
CA TRP A 4 -12.25 2.53 -3.57
C TRP A 4 -11.92 3.65 -4.55
N ARG A 5 -10.66 4.09 -4.55
CA ARG A 5 -10.18 5.14 -5.45
C ARG A 5 -8.95 4.63 -6.18
N PHE A 6 -9.00 4.76 -7.51
CA PHE A 6 -7.89 4.53 -8.42
C PHE A 6 -7.47 5.88 -9.01
N ASP A 7 -6.23 6.01 -9.50
CA ASP A 7 -5.64 7.33 -9.78
C ASP A 7 -6.42 8.16 -10.81
N ASP A 8 -6.85 7.51 -11.90
CA ASP A 8 -7.52 8.16 -13.03
C ASP A 8 -9.04 7.88 -13.06
N GLU A 9 -9.60 7.33 -11.97
CA GLU A 9 -10.99 6.91 -11.93
C GLU A 9 -11.82 7.63 -10.88
N GLN A 10 -13.12 7.73 -11.17
CA GLN A 10 -14.09 8.16 -10.17
C GLN A 10 -14.15 7.15 -9.02
N PRO A 11 -14.38 7.61 -7.78
CA PRO A 11 -14.49 6.71 -6.65
C PRO A 11 -15.56 5.64 -6.87
N VAL A 12 -15.16 4.37 -6.74
CA VAL A 12 -16.03 3.22 -6.97
C VAL A 12 -16.65 2.79 -5.65
N ARG A 13 -17.97 2.79 -5.63
CA ARG A 13 -18.78 2.32 -4.50
C ARG A 13 -18.83 0.81 -4.47
N ILE A 14 -18.29 0.20 -3.41
CA ILE A 14 -18.23 -1.24 -3.26
C ILE A 14 -19.33 -1.71 -2.30
N THR A 15 -20.14 -2.66 -2.78
CA THR A 15 -21.02 -3.47 -1.94
C THR A 15 -20.23 -4.69 -1.47
N SER A 16 -19.81 -4.68 -0.20
CA SER A 16 -19.07 -5.77 0.39
C SER A 16 -19.95 -6.63 1.31
N ARG A 17 -19.65 -7.93 1.38
CA ARG A 17 -20.29 -8.85 2.36
C ARG A 17 -19.79 -8.61 3.79
N THR A 18 -18.57 -8.12 3.90
CA THR A 18 -17.90 -7.82 5.16
C THR A 18 -17.26 -6.43 5.09
N ILE A 19 -17.32 -5.68 6.18
CA ILE A 19 -16.60 -4.40 6.35
C ILE A 19 -15.71 -4.55 7.57
N CYS A 20 -14.42 -4.26 7.41
CA CYS A 20 -13.44 -4.32 8.47
C CYS A 20 -12.64 -3.01 8.49
N ASN A 21 -12.40 -2.48 9.68
CA ASN A 21 -11.59 -1.28 9.89
C ASN A 21 -10.19 -1.61 10.42
N ASP A 22 -9.84 -2.90 10.48
CA ASP A 22 -8.54 -3.39 10.91
C ASP A 22 -7.82 -4.00 9.70
N GLY A 23 -6.61 -3.50 9.43
CA GLY A 23 -5.84 -3.88 8.25
C GLY A 23 -5.26 -5.30 8.31
N GLU A 24 -5.00 -5.83 9.51
CA GLU A 24 -4.47 -7.17 9.72
C GLU A 24 -5.59 -8.21 9.62
N ALA A 25 -6.74 -7.92 10.22
CA ALA A 25 -7.92 -8.76 10.04
C ALA A 25 -8.35 -8.81 8.57
N ALA A 26 -8.34 -7.67 7.86
CA ALA A 26 -8.63 -7.64 6.43
C ALA A 26 -7.64 -8.50 5.60
N HIS A 27 -6.36 -8.52 5.99
CA HIS A 27 -5.34 -9.36 5.35
C HIS A 27 -5.58 -10.85 5.60
N ALA A 28 -5.83 -11.24 6.85
CA ALA A 28 -6.15 -12.63 7.19
C ALA A 28 -7.40 -13.12 6.45
N MET A 29 -8.40 -12.25 6.26
CA MET A 29 -9.59 -12.57 5.49
C MET A 29 -9.29 -12.80 4.00
N SER A 30 -8.38 -12.02 3.39
CA SER A 30 -8.00 -12.24 1.98
C SER A 30 -7.23 -13.54 1.80
N LEU A 31 -6.31 -13.88 2.72
CA LEU A 31 -5.58 -15.16 2.70
C LEU A 31 -6.52 -16.36 2.88
N ALA A 32 -7.60 -16.19 3.66
CA ALA A 32 -8.65 -17.20 3.81
C ALA A 32 -9.61 -17.28 2.60
N GLY A 33 -9.38 -16.53 1.52
CA GLY A 33 -10.20 -16.55 0.31
C GLY A 33 -11.58 -15.89 0.49
N MET A 34 -11.76 -15.03 1.49
CA MET A 34 -13.06 -14.43 1.78
C MET A 34 -13.39 -13.18 0.94
N GLY A 35 -12.48 -12.76 0.05
CA GLY A 35 -12.73 -11.67 -0.89
C GLY A 35 -11.47 -10.96 -1.38
N ILE A 36 -11.67 -9.80 -1.98
CA ILE A 36 -10.62 -8.90 -2.48
C ILE A 36 -10.41 -7.78 -1.47
N VAL A 37 -9.14 -7.42 -1.23
CA VAL A 37 -8.75 -6.31 -0.36
C VAL A 37 -7.87 -5.32 -1.13
N LEU A 38 -8.06 -4.02 -0.87
CA LEU A 38 -7.16 -2.97 -1.33
C LEU A 38 -6.19 -2.65 -0.18
N LYS A 39 -4.90 -3.01 -0.33
CA LYS A 39 -3.84 -2.79 0.67
C LYS A 39 -2.61 -2.16 0.04
N SER A 40 -1.74 -1.60 0.89
CA SER A 40 -0.40 -1.18 0.48
C SER A 40 0.38 -2.39 -0.02
N PHE A 41 1.15 -2.22 -1.11
CA PHE A 41 2.03 -3.28 -1.62
C PHE A 41 3.00 -3.78 -0.55
N LEU A 42 3.48 -2.89 0.32
CA LEU A 42 4.39 -3.25 1.42
C LEU A 42 3.78 -4.26 2.39
N ASP A 43 2.45 -4.26 2.56
CA ASP A 43 1.77 -5.15 3.51
C ASP A 43 1.61 -6.58 2.98
N VAL A 44 1.69 -6.77 1.66
CA VAL A 44 1.33 -8.03 0.97
C VAL A 44 2.41 -8.51 -0.01
N ALA A 45 3.58 -7.87 -0.01
CA ALA A 45 4.65 -8.15 -0.96
C ALA A 45 5.12 -9.61 -0.89
N ASP A 46 5.25 -10.14 0.32
CA ASP A 46 5.67 -11.53 0.56
C ASP A 46 4.60 -12.52 0.11
N ASP A 47 3.32 -12.26 0.40
CA ASP A 47 2.20 -13.10 -0.01
C ASP A 47 1.99 -13.10 -1.54
N LEU A 48 2.26 -11.97 -2.20
CA LEU A 48 2.29 -11.89 -3.67
C LEU A 48 3.47 -12.67 -4.26
N ALA A 49 4.62 -12.64 -3.60
CA ALA A 49 5.82 -13.35 -4.04
C ALA A 49 5.68 -14.88 -3.84
N SER A 50 5.03 -15.32 -2.77
CA SER A 50 4.75 -16.74 -2.50
C SER A 50 3.59 -17.27 -3.36
N GLY A 51 2.71 -16.39 -3.84
CA GLY A 51 1.51 -16.74 -4.59
C GLY A 51 0.29 -17.04 -3.70
N ASP A 52 0.40 -16.79 -2.39
CA ASP A 52 -0.71 -16.87 -1.44
C ASP A 52 -1.77 -15.77 -1.72
N LEU A 53 -1.32 -14.63 -2.25
CA LEU A 53 -2.16 -13.60 -2.84
C LEU A 53 -1.83 -13.39 -4.32
N ILE A 54 -2.82 -12.91 -5.06
CA ILE A 54 -2.66 -12.50 -6.46
C ILE A 54 -3.13 -11.05 -6.64
N GLN A 55 -2.42 -10.29 -7.48
CA GLN A 55 -2.85 -8.96 -7.85
C GLN A 55 -4.06 -9.03 -8.78
N VAL A 56 -5.14 -8.35 -8.41
CA VAL A 56 -6.33 -8.18 -9.24
C VAL A 56 -6.36 -6.77 -9.83
N LEU A 57 -6.93 -6.63 -11.03
CA LEU A 57 -7.06 -5.35 -11.73
C LEU A 57 -5.72 -4.59 -11.91
N PRO A 58 -4.66 -5.21 -12.45
CA PRO A 58 -3.34 -4.59 -12.52
C PRO A 58 -3.29 -3.30 -13.35
N GLN A 59 -4.23 -3.11 -14.27
CA GLN A 59 -4.41 -1.86 -15.03
C GLN A 59 -5.04 -0.69 -14.24
N HIS A 60 -5.58 -0.93 -13.04
CA HIS A 60 -6.18 0.11 -12.19
C HIS A 60 -5.29 0.32 -10.96
N ALA A 61 -4.14 0.96 -11.17
CA ALA A 61 -3.19 1.23 -10.11
C ALA A 61 -3.71 2.34 -9.18
N VAL A 62 -3.28 2.26 -7.92
CA VAL A 62 -3.40 3.34 -6.95
C VAL A 62 -2.00 3.84 -6.68
N SER A 63 -1.78 5.15 -6.85
CA SER A 63 -0.51 5.78 -6.57
C SER A 63 -0.12 5.54 -5.13
N ALA A 64 1.15 5.20 -4.94
CA ALA A 64 1.68 4.97 -3.61
C ALA A 64 1.47 6.21 -2.74
N ALA A 65 0.75 6.02 -1.63
CA ALA A 65 0.63 7.08 -0.62
C ALA A 65 2.02 7.41 -0.05
N PRO A 66 2.33 8.69 0.21
CA PRO A 66 3.64 9.07 0.73
C PRO A 66 3.86 8.43 2.11
N LEU A 67 4.94 7.65 2.23
CA LEU A 67 5.40 7.12 3.51
C LEU A 67 6.23 8.18 4.23
N ASN A 68 5.73 8.69 5.34
CA ASN A 68 6.34 9.80 6.08
C ASN A 68 6.89 9.33 7.43
N VAL A 69 8.07 9.84 7.82
CA VAL A 69 8.61 9.69 9.17
C VAL A 69 8.26 10.92 9.99
N VAL A 70 7.50 10.75 11.08
CA VAL A 70 7.03 11.84 11.95
C VAL A 70 7.80 11.83 13.27
N TYR A 71 8.34 12.99 13.67
CA TYR A 71 9.01 13.20 14.95
C TYR A 71 8.69 14.59 15.51
N PRO A 72 8.74 14.80 16.84
CA PRO A 72 8.38 16.08 17.45
C PRO A 72 9.26 17.23 16.99
N HIS A 73 8.65 18.38 16.72
CA HIS A 73 9.35 19.62 16.42
C HIS A 73 10.22 20.03 17.61
N GLY A 74 11.51 20.29 17.39
CA GLY A 74 12.45 20.80 18.40
C GLY A 74 13.54 19.82 18.86
N HIS A 75 13.45 18.53 18.52
CA HIS A 75 14.62 17.67 18.60
C HIS A 75 15.54 17.98 17.40
N GLN A 76 16.76 18.45 17.66
CA GLN A 76 17.81 18.35 16.66
C GLN A 76 17.90 16.87 16.24
N VAL A 77 17.86 16.61 14.93
CA VAL A 77 17.99 15.26 14.40
C VAL A 77 19.33 14.72 14.87
N THR A 78 19.31 13.88 15.90
CA THR A 78 20.53 13.31 16.45
C THR A 78 21.18 12.41 15.40
N PRO A 79 22.51 12.19 15.43
CA PRO A 79 23.16 11.27 14.50
C PRO A 79 22.53 9.87 14.49
N ARG A 80 22.07 9.39 15.65
CA ARG A 80 21.37 8.11 15.77
C ARG A 80 20.01 8.12 15.09
N LEU A 81 19.22 9.19 15.25
CA LEU A 81 17.94 9.32 14.56
C LEU A 81 18.14 9.43 13.05
N ARG A 82 19.16 10.18 12.62
CA ARG A 82 19.51 10.28 11.20
C ARG A 82 19.86 8.92 10.61
N ALA A 83 20.75 8.17 11.27
CA ALA A 83 21.13 6.82 10.84
C ALA A 83 19.91 5.87 10.76
N PHE A 84 18.97 5.98 11.69
CA PHE A 84 17.72 5.19 11.63
C PHE A 84 16.82 5.61 10.46
N ILE A 85 16.67 6.91 10.21
CA ILE A 85 15.91 7.42 9.06
C ILE A 85 16.54 6.93 7.75
N ASP A 86 17.87 7.03 7.64
CA ASP A 86 18.61 6.57 6.45
C ASP A 86 18.44 5.06 6.25
N TYR A 87 18.54 4.26 7.32
CA TYR A 87 18.29 2.82 7.29
C TYR A 87 16.88 2.46 6.80
N LEU A 88 15.85 3.19 7.27
CA LEU A 88 14.48 2.99 6.81
C LEU A 88 14.30 3.43 5.36
N ALA A 89 14.88 4.55 4.97
CA ALA A 89 14.81 5.06 3.60
C ALA A 89 15.39 4.08 2.59
N GLU A 90 16.50 3.40 2.92
CA GLU A 90 17.09 2.37 2.05
C GLU A 90 16.18 1.15 1.85
N ARG A 91 15.44 0.74 2.88
CA ARG A 91 14.61 -0.49 2.86
C ARG A 91 13.18 -0.27 2.39
N LEU A 92 12.66 0.92 2.64
CA LEU A 92 11.29 1.31 2.32
C LEU A 92 11.24 2.21 1.10
N ALA A 93 12.38 2.45 0.44
CA ALA A 93 12.39 3.10 -0.86
C ALA A 93 11.45 2.35 -1.81
N PRO A 94 10.50 3.04 -2.44
CA PRO A 94 9.56 2.39 -3.34
C PRO A 94 10.34 1.72 -4.47
N ALA A 95 9.96 0.48 -4.80
CA ALA A 95 10.38 -0.14 -6.05
C ALA A 95 9.99 0.81 -7.18
N LYS A 96 10.96 1.17 -8.03
CA LYS A 96 10.76 2.08 -9.16
C LYS A 96 9.52 1.63 -9.95
N PRO A 97 8.51 2.49 -10.18
CA PRO A 97 7.36 2.11 -10.98
C PRO A 97 7.85 1.63 -12.35
N SER A 98 7.34 0.47 -12.78
CA SER A 98 7.68 -0.09 -14.08
C SER A 98 7.30 0.90 -15.19
N PRO A 99 8.13 1.12 -16.23
CA PRO A 99 7.88 2.10 -17.28
C PRO A 99 6.73 1.62 -18.17
N GLY A 100 5.50 1.87 -17.72
CA GLY A 100 4.27 1.56 -18.46
C GLY A 100 3.09 2.48 -18.12
N SER A 101 3.19 3.31 -17.07
CA SER A 101 2.11 4.19 -16.60
C SER A 101 2.19 5.62 -17.16
N ALA A 102 2.89 5.82 -18.28
CA ALA A 102 2.98 7.12 -18.96
C ALA A 102 2.77 6.95 -20.46
N ALA A 103 1.56 6.60 -20.88
CA ALA A 103 1.12 6.75 -22.28
C ALA A 103 -0.41 6.80 -22.38
N GLY A 104 -0.93 7.92 -22.92
CA GLY A 104 -2.32 8.13 -23.33
C GLY A 104 -3.04 9.13 -22.42
N SER A 105 -2.91 10.44 -22.65
CA SER A 105 -3.70 11.27 -23.60
C SER A 105 -5.13 11.51 -23.16
#